data_AF-A0AAD8SFR6-F1
#
_entry.id   AF-A0AAD8SFR6-F1
#
_cell.length_a   1.000
_cell.length_b   1.000
_cell.length_c   1.000
_cell.angle_alpha   90.00
_cell.angle_beta   90.00
_cell.angle_gamma   90.00
#
_symmetry.space_group_name_H-M   'P 1'
#
loop_
_entity.id
_entity.type
_entity.pdbx_description
1 polymer ?
#
loop_
_entity_poly.entity_id
_entity_poly.type
_entity_poly.pdbx_seq_one_letter_code
_entity_poly.pdbx_strand_id
1 'polypeptide(L)'
;MRPFLSFSPWCSLLLLLSLTTASQGLNVGDLLGQGKAPAGDKDCSRMCESKFCTVAPVLRYGKYCGILYSGCPGEKPCDALDSCCMIHDHCVADHNNDYLNTMCNENLLKCLDRVNPAGPTFPGNKCGVGEVAFVIKGVIETAVLAGKILHKKDIGQ
;
A
#
# COMPACT_ATOMS: atom_id res chain seq x y z
N MET A 1 54.20 -31.10 -10.12
CA MET A 1 52.93 -31.86 -10.15
C MET A 1 51.80 -30.87 -9.94
N ARG A 2 50.96 -30.62 -10.95
CA ARG A 2 49.78 -29.76 -10.85
C ARG A 2 48.56 -30.67 -10.61
N PRO A 3 47.70 -30.42 -9.61
CA PRO A 3 46.44 -31.15 -9.56
C PRO A 3 45.50 -30.50 -10.58
N PHE A 4 45.18 -31.24 -11.63
CA PHE A 4 44.05 -30.94 -12.48
C PHE A 4 42.78 -31.20 -11.66
N LEU A 5 42.16 -30.14 -11.16
CA LEU A 5 40.79 -30.19 -10.66
C LEU A 5 39.87 -30.37 -11.86
N SER A 6 39.47 -31.61 -12.13
CA SER A 6 38.42 -31.94 -13.08
C SER A 6 37.09 -31.47 -12.48
N PHE A 7 36.60 -30.31 -12.92
CA PHE A 7 35.25 -29.87 -12.60
C PHE A 7 34.26 -30.70 -13.42
N SER A 8 33.45 -31.51 -12.73
CA SER A 8 32.37 -32.27 -13.33
C SER A 8 31.37 -31.32 -14.01
N PRO A 9 31.04 -31.52 -15.31
CA PRO A 9 30.08 -30.67 -16.03
C PRO A 9 28.69 -30.69 -15.40
N TRP A 10 28.41 -31.69 -14.55
CA TRP A 10 27.15 -31.83 -13.82
C TRP A 10 26.98 -30.77 -12.72
N CYS A 11 28.07 -30.32 -12.09
CA CYS A 11 28.02 -29.29 -11.04
C CYS A 11 27.74 -27.90 -11.62
N SER A 12 28.27 -27.59 -12.80
CA SER A 12 28.01 -26.31 -13.48
C SER A 12 26.56 -26.23 -13.99
N LEU A 13 25.97 -27.35 -14.42
CA LEU A 13 24.58 -27.39 -14.86
C LEU A 13 23.59 -27.17 -13.70
N LEU A 14 23.86 -27.76 -12.53
CA LEU A 14 23.05 -27.55 -11.32
C LEU A 14 23.10 -26.11 -10.81
N LEU A 15 24.27 -25.45 -10.89
CA LEU A 15 24.37 -24.01 -10.57
C LEU A 15 23.54 -23.16 -11.55
N LEU A 16 23.61 -23.43 -12.86
CA LEU A 16 22.83 -22.71 -13.87
C LEU A 16 21.31 -22.90 -13.67
N LEU A 17 20.85 -24.10 -13.30
CA LEU A 17 19.44 -24.37 -12.98
C LEU A 17 18.94 -23.63 -11.73
N SER A 18 19.81 -23.33 -10.77
CA SER A 18 19.44 -22.56 -9.57
C SER A 18 19.31 -21.05 -9.85
N LEU A 19 20.00 -20.50 -10.86
CA LEU A 19 19.86 -19.09 -11.22
C LEU A 19 18.60 -18.77 -12.05
N THR A 20 18.02 -19.75 -12.75
CA THR A 20 16.85 -19.50 -13.62
C THR A 20 15.51 -19.44 -12.89
N THR A 21 15.46 -19.77 -11.58
CA THR A 21 14.20 -19.80 -10.80
C THR A 21 13.98 -18.59 -9.89
N ALA A 22 14.92 -17.63 -9.86
CA ALA A 22 14.89 -16.50 -8.93
C ALA A 22 14.39 -15.17 -9.53
N SER A 23 13.42 -15.21 -10.45
CA SER A 23 12.80 -13.98 -11.01
C SER A 23 11.33 -13.79 -10.63
N GLN A 24 10.77 -14.62 -9.76
CA GLN A 24 9.43 -14.36 -9.24
C GLN A 24 9.51 -13.36 -8.09
N GLY A 25 9.05 -12.14 -8.32
CA GLY A 25 8.86 -11.14 -7.28
C GLY A 25 7.98 -11.70 -6.17
N LEU A 26 8.43 -11.61 -4.93
CA LEU A 26 7.72 -12.19 -3.79
C LEU A 26 6.50 -11.32 -3.45
N ASN A 27 5.30 -11.76 -3.82
CA ASN A 27 4.07 -11.20 -3.29
C ASN A 27 3.76 -11.88 -1.94
N VAL A 28 3.99 -11.16 -0.84
CA VAL A 28 3.72 -11.70 0.51
C VAL A 28 2.24 -12.08 0.68
N GLY A 29 1.32 -11.47 -0.08
CA GLY A 29 -0.10 -11.83 -0.11
C GLY A 29 -0.35 -13.28 -0.57
N ASP A 30 0.43 -13.79 -1.52
CA ASP A 30 0.28 -15.17 -2.03
C ASP A 30 0.75 -16.23 -1.02
N LEU A 31 1.68 -15.87 -0.12
CA LEU A 31 2.09 -16.74 0.98
C LEU A 31 1.03 -16.84 2.09
N LEU A 32 0.27 -15.77 2.29
CA LEU A 32 -0.81 -15.70 3.28
C LEU A 32 -2.10 -16.36 2.76
N GLY A 33 -2.28 -16.39 1.43
CA GLY A 33 -3.35 -17.11 0.76
C GLY A 33 -2.94 -18.53 0.37
N GLN A 34 -2.95 -19.49 1.31
CA GLN A 34 -2.88 -20.91 0.95
C GLN A 34 -4.09 -21.33 0.09
N GLY A 35 -4.01 -21.13 -1.23
CA GLY A 35 -4.86 -21.76 -2.25
C GLY A 35 -6.37 -21.55 -2.10
N LYS A 36 -6.83 -20.47 -1.44
CA LYS A 36 -8.24 -20.19 -1.26
C LYS A 36 -8.63 -18.95 -2.07
N ALA A 37 -9.67 -19.09 -2.89
CA ALA A 37 -10.32 -18.01 -3.63
C ALA A 37 -10.48 -16.75 -2.75
N PRO A 38 -10.41 -15.53 -3.31
CA PRO A 38 -10.32 -14.29 -2.55
C PRO A 38 -11.46 -14.24 -1.54
N ALA A 39 -11.11 -14.32 -0.27
CA ALA A 39 -12.05 -14.18 0.83
C ALA A 39 -12.41 -12.69 0.91
N GLY A 40 -13.32 -12.24 0.06
CA GLY A 40 -13.75 -10.84 -0.06
C GLY A 40 -14.43 -10.24 1.17
N ASP A 41 -14.25 -10.83 2.36
CA ASP A 41 -14.87 -10.40 3.61
C ASP A 41 -13.99 -10.59 4.86
N LYS A 42 -12.78 -11.17 4.75
CA LYS A 42 -11.93 -11.47 5.94
C LYS A 42 -10.78 -10.50 6.19
N ASP A 43 -10.33 -9.75 5.18
CA ASP A 43 -9.15 -8.86 5.26
C ASP A 43 -9.50 -7.37 5.10
N CYS A 44 -10.72 -6.97 5.51
CA CYS A 44 -11.18 -5.59 5.46
C CYS A 44 -11.72 -5.14 6.83
N SER A 45 -11.71 -3.83 7.09
CA SER A 45 -12.14 -3.26 8.37
C SER A 45 -13.63 -2.94 8.40
N ARG A 46 -14.27 -3.23 9.53
CA ARG A 46 -15.62 -2.75 9.88
C ARG A 46 -15.61 -1.84 11.11
N MET A 47 -14.42 -1.52 11.63
CA MET A 47 -14.24 -0.81 12.89
C MET A 47 -13.43 0.46 12.68
N CYS A 48 -13.84 1.54 13.36
CA CYS A 48 -13.09 2.80 13.37
C CYS A 48 -11.86 2.65 14.28
N GLU A 49 -10.69 2.46 13.68
CA GLU A 49 -9.42 2.30 14.39
C GLU A 49 -8.76 3.67 14.64
N SER A 50 -7.91 3.74 15.67
CA SER A 50 -7.08 4.93 15.96
C SER A 50 -5.75 4.48 16.57
N LYS A 51 -4.97 3.73 15.78
CA LYS A 51 -3.72 3.07 16.19
C LYS A 51 -2.54 3.63 15.41
N PHE A 52 -1.41 3.78 16.10
CA PHE A 52 -0.14 4.23 15.52
C PHE A 52 -0.26 5.56 14.74
N CYS A 53 -0.96 6.53 15.34
CA CYS A 53 -1.37 7.80 14.73
C CYS A 53 -0.27 8.59 14.01
N THR A 54 1.00 8.39 14.40
CA THR A 54 2.17 9.12 13.89
C THR A 54 3.18 8.23 13.16
N VAL A 55 2.91 6.93 13.03
CA VAL A 55 3.84 5.96 12.47
C VAL A 55 3.30 5.47 11.12
N ALA A 56 3.58 6.24 10.06
CA ALA A 56 3.02 6.03 8.72
C ALA A 56 2.97 4.57 8.24
N PRO A 57 4.03 3.72 8.37
CA PRO A 57 3.99 2.35 7.88
C PRO A 57 2.93 1.45 8.51
N VAL A 58 2.50 1.75 9.74
CA VAL A 58 1.56 0.91 10.51
C VAL A 58 0.35 1.68 11.03
N LEU A 59 0.17 2.92 10.57
CA LEU A 59 -0.96 3.78 10.91
C LEU A 59 -2.26 3.11 10.47
N ARG A 60 -3.23 3.06 11.39
CA ARG A 60 -4.61 2.67 11.10
C ARG A 60 -5.57 3.67 11.73
N TYR A 61 -6.24 4.44 10.90
CA TYR A 61 -7.20 5.44 11.28
C TYR A 61 -8.53 5.21 10.56
N GLY A 62 -9.63 5.28 11.30
CA GLY A 62 -10.95 4.96 10.77
C GLY A 62 -10.98 3.54 10.20
N LYS A 63 -11.67 3.36 9.07
CA LYS A 63 -11.74 2.07 8.35
C LYS A 63 -10.82 2.02 7.14
N TYR A 64 -10.40 3.17 6.61
CA TYR A 64 -9.78 3.28 5.29
C TYR A 64 -8.39 3.93 5.31
N CYS A 65 -8.01 4.69 6.35
CA CYS A 65 -6.71 5.32 6.36
C CYS A 65 -5.62 4.37 6.89
N GLY A 66 -4.85 3.75 5.99
CA GLY A 66 -3.66 2.99 6.32
C GLY A 66 -3.07 2.25 5.12
N ILE A 67 -1.79 1.89 5.17
CA ILE A 67 -1.16 1.10 4.11
C ILE A 67 -1.68 -0.33 4.17
N LEU A 68 -2.16 -0.86 3.04
CA LEU A 68 -2.75 -2.20 2.93
C LEU A 68 -3.86 -2.43 3.98
N TYR A 69 -4.63 -1.39 4.27
CA TYR A 69 -5.71 -1.40 5.23
C TYR A 69 -6.88 -0.60 4.65
N SER A 70 -8.02 -1.26 4.45
CA SER A 70 -9.20 -0.64 3.87
C SER A 70 -10.49 -1.19 4.50
N GLY A 71 -11.60 -0.49 4.31
CA GLY A 71 -12.90 -0.86 4.86
C GLY A 71 -13.62 -1.90 4.00
N CYS A 72 -14.52 -2.66 4.61
CA CYS A 72 -15.31 -3.66 3.87
C CYS A 72 -16.32 -3.02 2.91
N PRO A 73 -16.75 -3.73 1.85
CA PRO A 73 -17.79 -3.25 0.95
C PRO A 73 -19.05 -2.82 1.71
N GLY A 74 -19.53 -1.60 1.44
CA GLY A 74 -20.73 -1.03 2.06
C GLY A 74 -20.52 -0.37 3.43
N GLU A 75 -19.32 -0.46 4.01
CA GLU A 75 -19.00 0.29 5.23
C GLU A 75 -18.96 1.79 4.95
N LYS A 76 -19.50 2.58 5.87
CA LYS A 76 -19.38 4.04 5.82
C LYS A 76 -18.07 4.49 6.48
N PRO A 77 -17.43 5.55 5.98
CA PRO A 77 -16.26 6.14 6.63
C PRO A 77 -16.64 6.70 8.00
N CYS A 78 -15.67 6.70 8.91
CA CYS A 78 -15.85 7.10 10.30
C CYS A 78 -15.94 8.62 10.48
N ASP A 79 -15.26 9.39 9.62
CA ASP A 79 -15.32 10.85 9.56
C ASP A 79 -14.86 11.38 8.18
N ALA A 80 -14.64 12.69 8.07
CA ALA A 80 -14.22 13.34 6.82
C ALA A 80 -12.81 12.92 6.36
N LEU A 81 -11.87 12.69 7.28
CA LEU A 81 -10.53 12.22 6.95
C LEU A 81 -10.57 10.79 6.42
N ASP A 82 -11.32 9.92 7.10
CA ASP A 82 -11.53 8.54 6.68
C ASP A 82 -12.26 8.46 5.32
N SER A 83 -13.15 9.41 5.04
CA SER A 83 -13.80 9.52 3.73
C SER A 83 -12.82 9.86 2.60
N CYS A 84 -11.78 10.66 2.87
CA CYS A 84 -10.73 10.93 1.87
C CYS A 84 -9.97 9.65 1.54
N CYS A 85 -9.62 8.86 2.55
CA CYS A 85 -8.92 7.58 2.37
C CYS A 85 -9.79 6.55 1.63
N MET A 86 -11.09 6.45 1.95
CA MET A 86 -12.01 5.57 1.23
C MET A 86 -12.04 5.86 -0.27
N ILE A 87 -12.11 7.14 -0.66
CA ILE A 87 -12.10 7.56 -2.07
C ILE A 87 -10.76 7.20 -2.73
N HIS A 88 -9.65 7.38 -2.01
CA HIS A 88 -8.31 7.03 -2.50
C HIS A 88 -8.15 5.53 -2.73
N ASP A 89 -8.52 4.70 -1.74
CA ASP A 89 -8.44 3.24 -1.83
C ASP A 89 -9.24 2.71 -3.03
N HIS A 90 -10.47 3.20 -3.21
CA HIS A 90 -11.32 2.83 -4.34
C HIS A 90 -10.69 3.29 -5.66
N CYS A 91 -10.15 4.50 -5.72
CA CYS A 91 -9.44 4.99 -6.89
C CYS A 91 -8.25 4.08 -7.23
N VAL A 92 -7.42 3.71 -6.26
CA VAL A 92 -6.29 2.81 -6.48
C VAL A 92 -6.75 1.43 -6.98
N ALA A 93 -7.81 0.87 -6.38
CA ALA A 93 -8.39 -0.40 -6.81
C ALA A 93 -8.88 -0.35 -8.27
N ASP A 94 -9.54 0.75 -8.67
CA ASP A 94 -10.03 0.99 -10.04
C ASP A 94 -8.89 1.23 -11.05
N HIS A 95 -7.66 1.50 -10.57
CA HIS A 95 -6.47 1.73 -11.39
C HIS A 95 -5.44 0.62 -11.25
N ASN A 96 -5.89 -0.64 -11.28
CA ASN A 96 -5.04 -1.84 -11.24
C ASN A 96 -4.16 -1.95 -9.98
N ASN A 97 -4.63 -1.42 -8.84
CA ASN A 97 -3.88 -1.33 -7.59
C ASN A 97 -2.58 -0.50 -7.71
N ASP A 98 -2.53 0.45 -8.64
CA ASP A 98 -1.41 1.38 -8.77
C ASP A 98 -1.44 2.45 -7.67
N TYR A 99 -0.74 2.18 -6.56
CA TYR A 99 -0.58 3.14 -5.46
C TYR A 99 0.22 4.39 -5.85
N LEU A 100 0.92 4.40 -6.99
CA LEU A 100 1.63 5.57 -7.52
C LEU A 100 0.83 6.33 -8.57
N ASN A 101 -0.44 5.95 -8.80
CA ASN A 101 -1.33 6.67 -9.69
C ASN A 101 -1.44 8.13 -9.25
N THR A 102 -0.94 9.04 -10.09
CA THR A 102 -0.82 10.45 -9.72
C THR A 102 -2.17 11.12 -9.55
N MET A 103 -3.20 10.70 -10.30
CA MET A 103 -4.55 11.23 -10.17
C MET A 103 -5.15 10.87 -8.80
N CYS A 104 -5.07 9.60 -8.39
CA CYS A 104 -5.58 9.16 -7.08
C CYS A 104 -4.88 9.92 -5.94
N ASN A 105 -3.55 10.00 -6.00
CA ASN A 105 -2.75 10.65 -4.96
C ASN A 105 -2.98 12.18 -4.91
N GLU A 106 -3.03 12.87 -6.04
CA GLU A 106 -3.31 14.33 -6.07
C GLU A 106 -4.73 14.67 -5.61
N ASN A 107 -5.71 13.80 -5.91
CA ASN A 107 -7.07 13.96 -5.40
C ASN A 107 -7.14 13.77 -3.89
N LEU A 108 -6.39 12.80 -3.34
CA LEU A 108 -6.27 12.62 -1.89
C LEU A 108 -5.66 13.87 -1.23
N LEU A 109 -4.58 14.45 -1.77
CA LEU A 109 -4.00 15.69 -1.25
C LEU A 109 -5.03 16.83 -1.18
N LYS A 110 -5.78 17.06 -2.27
CA LYS A 110 -6.84 18.08 -2.31
C LYS A 110 -7.97 17.80 -1.30
N CYS A 111 -8.26 16.54 -1.03
CA CYS A 111 -9.25 16.15 -0.04
C CYS A 111 -8.75 16.46 1.39
N LEU A 112 -7.51 16.07 1.70
CA LEU A 112 -6.87 16.32 3.00
C LEU A 112 -6.80 17.81 3.33
N ASP A 113 -6.51 18.67 2.34
CA ASP A 113 -6.45 20.13 2.53
C ASP A 113 -7.81 20.74 2.94
N ARG A 114 -8.93 20.03 2.74
CA ARG A 114 -10.29 20.47 3.11
C ARG A 114 -10.78 19.86 4.42
N VAL A 115 -10.04 18.91 5.01
CA VAL A 115 -10.39 18.33 6.30
C VAL A 115 -10.20 19.39 7.38
N ASN A 116 -11.24 19.67 8.16
CA ASN A 116 -11.11 20.54 9.33
C ASN A 116 -10.34 19.81 10.45
N PRO A 117 -9.13 20.25 10.83
CA PRO A 117 -8.32 19.57 11.85
C PRO A 117 -8.96 19.52 13.24
N ALA A 118 -9.86 20.46 13.53
CA ALA A 118 -10.63 20.56 14.77
C ALA A 118 -12.11 20.16 14.58
N GLY A 119 -12.45 19.55 13.44
CA GLY A 119 -13.79 19.10 13.13
C GLY A 119 -14.23 17.92 13.99
N PRO A 120 -15.54 17.57 13.96
CA PRO A 120 -16.03 16.37 14.63
C PRO A 120 -15.39 15.11 14.04
N THR A 121 -15.13 14.13 14.90
CA THR A 121 -14.60 12.82 14.56
C THR A 121 -15.40 11.72 15.28
N PHE A 122 -15.09 10.45 15.01
CA PHE A 122 -15.80 9.31 15.58
C PHE A 122 -15.55 9.14 17.09
N PRO A 123 -16.53 8.61 17.85
CA PRO A 123 -16.38 8.37 19.28
C PRO A 123 -15.20 7.44 19.61
N GLY A 124 -14.42 7.81 20.63
CA GLY A 124 -13.29 6.98 21.10
C GLY A 124 -12.02 7.10 20.25
N ASN A 125 -11.97 8.04 19.28
CA ASN A 125 -10.75 8.35 18.54
C ASN A 125 -9.63 8.80 19.49
N LYS A 126 -8.47 8.13 19.41
CA LYS A 126 -7.26 8.42 20.20
C LYS A 126 -6.22 9.24 19.43
N CYS A 127 -6.45 9.53 18.16
CA CYS A 127 -5.55 10.28 17.31
C CYS A 127 -6.03 11.73 17.11
N GLY A 128 -5.10 12.66 16.91
CA GLY A 128 -5.45 14.00 16.41
C GLY A 128 -5.73 13.97 14.90
N VAL A 129 -6.90 14.43 14.46
CA VAL A 129 -7.29 14.42 13.03
C VAL A 129 -6.26 15.15 12.17
N GLY A 130 -5.85 16.36 12.58
CA GLY A 130 -4.85 17.14 11.87
C GLY A 130 -3.46 16.49 11.83
N GLU A 131 -3.08 15.80 12.90
CA GLU A 131 -1.79 15.08 12.98
C GLU A 131 -1.77 13.90 12.01
N VAL A 132 -2.83 13.08 11.99
CA VAL A 132 -2.97 11.97 11.06
C VAL A 132 -3.01 12.47 9.61
N ALA A 133 -3.79 13.51 9.33
CA ALA A 133 -3.86 14.11 8.00
C ALA A 133 -2.48 14.60 7.52
N PHE A 134 -1.69 15.21 8.41
CA PHE A 134 -0.34 15.66 8.10
C PHE A 134 0.61 14.50 7.77
N VAL A 135 0.57 13.42 8.56
CA VAL A 135 1.39 12.22 8.32
C VAL A 135 1.04 11.58 6.98
N ILE A 136 -0.26 11.41 6.69
CA ILE A 136 -0.73 10.87 5.41
C ILE A 136 -0.28 11.78 4.26
N LYS A 137 -0.45 13.10 4.39
CA LYS A 137 -0.05 14.08 3.38
C LYS A 137 1.42 13.94 2.98
N GLY A 138 2.33 13.80 3.94
CA GLY A 138 3.77 13.63 3.64
C GLY A 138 4.09 12.35 2.85
N VAL A 139 3.40 11.24 3.13
CA VAL A 139 3.54 9.99 2.36
C VAL A 139 3.02 10.17 0.93
N ILE A 140 1.84 10.79 0.78
CA ILE A 140 1.18 10.95 -0.51
C ILE A 140 1.92 11.96 -1.40
N GLU A 141 2.47 13.05 -0.86
CA GLU A 141 3.35 13.97 -1.60
C GLU A 141 4.56 13.24 -2.20
N THR A 142 5.15 12.32 -1.42
CA THR A 142 6.25 11.47 -1.89
C THR A 142 5.78 10.50 -2.99
N ALA A 143 4.60 9.90 -2.84
CA ALA A 143 4.01 9.01 -3.84
C ALA A 143 3.72 9.74 -5.18
N VAL A 144 3.19 10.97 -5.13
CA VAL A 144 2.99 11.81 -6.33
C VAL A 144 4.32 12.06 -7.04
N LEU A 145 5.37 12.43 -6.29
CA LEU A 145 6.70 12.65 -6.86
C LEU A 145 7.24 11.38 -7.54
N ALA A 146 7.14 10.24 -6.85
CA ALA A 146 7.58 8.95 -7.39
C ALA A 146 6.81 8.57 -8.67
N GLY A 147 5.48 8.66 -8.66
CA GLY A 147 4.63 8.39 -9.82
C GLY A 147 4.98 9.26 -11.03
N LYS A 148 5.20 10.57 -10.82
CA LYS A 148 5.65 11.48 -11.89
C LYS A 148 7.01 11.11 -12.49
N ILE A 149 7.93 10.60 -11.67
CA ILE A 149 9.26 10.18 -12.13
C ILE A 149 9.17 8.87 -12.93
N LEU A 150 8.44 7.88 -12.41
CA LEU A 150 8.36 6.55 -13.02
C LEU A 150 7.54 6.58 -14.31
N HIS A 151 6.35 7.17 -14.31
CA HIS A 151 5.52 7.25 -15.52
C HIS A 151 6.16 8.10 -16.64
N LYS A 152 7.02 9.06 -16.30
CA LYS A 152 7.80 9.83 -17.29
C LYS A 152 8.88 8.98 -17.96
N LYS A 153 9.47 8.02 -17.24
CA LYS A 153 10.49 7.12 -17.81
C LYS A 153 9.88 6.13 -18.80
N ASP A 154 8.65 5.69 -18.56
CA ASP A 154 7.94 4.75 -19.44
C ASP A 154 7.53 5.36 -20.79
N ILE A 155 7.33 6.68 -20.87
CA ILE A 155 7.01 7.40 -22.12
C ILE A 155 8.30 7.71 -22.93
N GLY A 156 9.48 7.57 -22.32
CA GLY A 156 10.78 7.91 -22.92
C GLY A 156 11.56 6.72 -23.50
N GLN A 157 10.93 5.54 -23.64
CA GLN A 157 11.48 4.35 -24.31
C GLN A 157 10.82 4.12 -25.67
#